data_AF-A0A2X3K5R3-F1
#
_entry.id   AF-A0A2X3K5R3-F1
#
_cell.length_a   1.000
_cell.length_b   1.000
_cell.length_c   1.000
_cell.angle_alpha   90.00
_cell.angle_beta   90.00
_cell.angle_gamma   90.00
#
_symmetry.space_group_name_H-M   'P 1'
#
loop_
_entity.id
_entity.type
_entity.pdbx_description
1 polymer ?
#
loop_
_entity_poly.entity_id
_entity_poly.type
_entity_poly.pdbx_seq_one_letter_code
_entity_poly.pdbx_strand_id
1 'polypeptide(L)'
;MIITDKLGVLYAPDGIAVHVDCNDEIKSLENGAIVVNRSNHPALLAGLDIMKSKVDAHPYYDGLGKGIKRHFNYSSLHNYNAFCDFIEFKHENIIPNTSMYTSSSW
;
A
#
# COMPACT_ATOMS: atom_id res chain seq x y z
N MET A 1 4.92 -12.57 3.89
CA MET A 1 6.09 -12.11 3.10
C MET A 1 7.26 -13.04 3.42
N ILE A 2 7.65 -13.92 2.50
CA ILE A 2 8.86 -14.73 2.66
C ILE A 2 10.03 -13.96 2.02
N ILE A 3 11.10 -13.73 2.77
CA ILE A 3 12.32 -13.07 2.29
C ILE A 3 13.31 -14.15 1.86
N THR A 4 13.76 -14.13 0.61
CA THR A 4 14.64 -15.16 0.03
C THR A 4 16.12 -14.77 0.02
N ASP A 5 16.42 -13.47 0.07
CA ASP A 5 17.77 -12.91 0.22
C ASP A 5 17.68 -11.44 0.71
N LYS A 6 18.82 -10.76 0.90
CA LYS A 6 18.91 -9.35 1.30
C LYS A 6 18.13 -8.45 0.35
N LEU A 7 17.54 -7.39 0.90
CA LEU A 7 16.74 -6.41 0.15
C LEU A 7 17.55 -5.21 -0.36
N GLY A 8 18.77 -5.01 0.12
CA GLY A 8 19.60 -3.87 -0.25
C GLY A 8 18.95 -2.51 0.10
N VAL A 9 19.13 -1.53 -0.79
CA VAL A 9 18.55 -0.19 -0.67
C VAL A 9 17.25 -0.13 -1.46
N LEU A 10 16.18 0.29 -0.82
CA LEU A 10 14.85 0.40 -1.41
C LEU A 10 14.59 1.84 -1.88
N TYR A 11 13.96 1.98 -3.04
CA TYR A 11 13.49 3.26 -3.58
C TYR A 11 11.98 3.22 -3.72
N ALA A 12 11.31 4.24 -3.20
CA ALA A 12 9.87 4.36 -3.19
C ALA A 12 9.45 5.80 -3.55
N PRO A 13 8.33 6.00 -4.26
CA PRO A 13 7.87 7.33 -4.64
C PRO A 13 7.56 8.18 -3.40
N ASP A 14 8.19 9.35 -3.31
CA ASP A 14 8.18 10.23 -2.12
C ASP A 14 8.53 9.51 -0.80
N GLY A 15 9.21 8.35 -0.89
CA GLY A 15 9.56 7.56 0.29
C GLY A 15 8.43 6.74 0.90
N ILE A 16 7.36 6.44 0.15
CA ILE A 16 6.33 5.46 0.55
C ILE A 16 5.98 4.50 -0.58
N ALA A 17 5.84 3.21 -0.26
CA ALA A 17 5.31 2.19 -1.16
C ALA A 17 4.49 1.17 -0.36
N VAL A 18 3.52 0.51 -1.00
CA VAL A 18 2.66 -0.49 -0.36
C VAL A 18 2.57 -1.76 -1.19
N HIS A 19 2.27 -2.88 -0.54
CA HIS A 19 1.94 -4.09 -1.29
C HIS A 19 0.75 -3.81 -2.21
N VAL A 20 0.81 -4.33 -3.43
CA VAL A 20 -0.31 -4.35 -4.35
C VAL A 20 -0.60 -5.81 -4.65
N ASP A 21 -1.85 -6.22 -4.41
CA ASP A 21 -2.32 -7.52 -4.86
C ASP A 21 -2.87 -7.42 -6.27
N CYS A 22 -2.64 -8.45 -7.07
CA CYS A 22 -3.05 -8.50 -8.47
C CYS A 22 -3.88 -9.76 -8.68
N ASN A 23 -5.19 -9.62 -8.55
CA ASN A 23 -6.14 -10.68 -8.84
C ASN A 23 -6.71 -10.46 -10.24
N ASP A 24 -6.33 -11.33 -11.17
CA ASP A 24 -6.59 -11.24 -12.61
C ASP A 24 -6.09 -9.91 -13.22
N GLU A 25 -7.00 -8.97 -13.47
CA GLU A 25 -6.74 -7.65 -14.06
C GLU A 25 -6.95 -6.48 -13.08
N ILE A 26 -7.45 -6.76 -11.87
CA ILE A 26 -7.78 -5.73 -10.89
C ILE A 26 -6.69 -5.70 -9.82
N LYS A 27 -6.02 -4.55 -9.73
CA LYS A 27 -5.02 -4.29 -8.69
C LYS A 27 -5.66 -3.66 -7.47
N SER A 28 -5.29 -4.08 -6.28
CA SER A 28 -5.72 -3.45 -5.02
C SER A 28 -4.53 -3.01 -4.18
N LEU A 29 -4.67 -1.87 -3.49
CA LEU A 29 -3.69 -1.44 -2.51
C LEU A 29 -3.85 -2.29 -1.26
N GLU A 30 -2.81 -3.00 -0.87
CA GLU A 30 -2.80 -3.88 0.30
C GLU A 30 -1.90 -3.36 1.41
N ASN A 31 -2.29 -3.63 2.66
CA ASN A 31 -1.50 -3.29 3.84
C ASN A 31 -0.54 -4.43 4.27
N GLY A 32 -0.38 -5.47 3.45
CA GLY A 32 0.54 -6.59 3.71
C GLY A 32 2.01 -6.17 3.80
N ALA A 33 2.37 -5.04 3.18
CA ALA A 33 3.60 -4.32 3.43
C ALA A 33 3.37 -2.81 3.28
N ILE A 34 3.96 -2.02 4.19
CA ILE A 34 3.97 -0.56 4.14
C ILE A 34 5.41 -0.13 4.39
N VAL A 35 6.05 0.42 3.37
CA VAL A 35 7.44 0.90 3.44
C VAL A 35 7.42 2.42 3.52
N VAL A 36 8.12 2.99 4.49
CA VAL A 36 8.26 4.45 4.67
C VAL A 36 9.70 4.84 4.95
N ASN A 37 10.16 5.95 4.40
CA ASN A 37 11.53 6.46 4.64
C ASN A 37 11.65 7.37 5.87
N ARG A 38 10.53 7.76 6.48
CA ARG A 38 10.49 8.68 7.63
C ARG A 38 9.30 8.40 8.53
N SER A 39 9.46 8.69 9.83
CA SER A 39 8.34 8.80 10.77
C SER A 39 7.35 9.88 10.31
N ASN A 40 6.08 9.74 10.69
CA ASN A 40 5.05 10.75 10.38
C ASN A 40 4.93 11.04 8.87
N HIS A 41 5.05 9.99 8.04
CA HIS A 41 4.96 10.14 6.59
C HIS A 41 3.64 10.84 6.20
N PRO A 42 3.66 11.90 5.37
CA PRO A 42 2.47 12.70 5.09
C PRO A 42 1.28 11.90 4.55
N ALA A 43 1.52 10.86 3.74
CA ALA A 43 0.46 9.98 3.26
C ALA A 43 -0.31 9.26 4.38
N LEU A 44 0.39 8.79 5.42
CA LEU A 44 -0.24 8.13 6.56
C LEU A 44 -0.93 9.15 7.49
N LEU A 45 -0.36 10.35 7.63
CA LEU A 45 -1.02 11.44 8.35
C LEU A 45 -2.30 11.90 7.65
N ALA A 46 -2.31 11.95 6.32
CA ALA A 46 -3.51 12.26 5.53
C ALA A 46 -4.61 11.21 5.75
N GLY A 47 -4.24 9.93 5.86
CA GLY A 47 -5.16 8.87 6.24
C GLY A 47 -5.67 9.01 7.68
N LEU A 48 -4.79 9.31 8.62
CA LEU A 48 -5.17 9.58 10.01
C LEU A 48 -6.13 10.78 10.14
N ASP A 49 -5.93 11.84 9.35
CA ASP A 49 -6.82 13.00 9.27
C ASP A 49 -8.23 12.60 8.78
N ILE A 50 -8.31 11.72 7.78
CA ILE A 50 -9.59 11.14 7.32
C ILE A 50 -10.23 10.32 8.43
N MET A 51 -9.45 9.48 9.13
CA MET A 51 -9.98 8.62 10.19
C MET A 51 -10.50 9.41 11.40
N LYS A 52 -9.91 10.57 11.70
CA LYS A 52 -10.38 11.46 12.77
C LYS A 52 -11.70 12.15 12.44
N SER A 53 -11.94 12.42 11.16
CA SER A 53 -13.08 13.22 10.71
C SER A 53 -14.28 12.38 10.25
N LYS A 54 -14.04 11.16 9.75
CA LYS A 54 -15.09 10.28 9.23
C LYS A 54 -15.62 9.34 10.32
N VAL A 55 -16.94 9.31 10.49
CA VAL A 55 -17.63 8.31 11.32
C VAL A 55 -17.46 6.91 10.69
N ASP A 56 -17.15 5.91 11.51
CA ASP A 56 -16.92 4.52 11.07
C ASP A 56 -15.81 4.42 10.00
N ALA A 57 -14.71 5.14 10.24
CA ALA A 57 -13.54 5.08 9.38
C ALA A 57 -12.82 3.74 9.53
N HIS A 58 -12.64 3.04 8.40
CA HIS A 58 -11.94 1.77 8.37
C HIS A 58 -10.43 2.00 8.21
N PRO A 59 -9.57 1.46 9.09
CA PRO A 59 -8.13 1.71 9.04
C PRO A 59 -7.48 1.37 7.69
N TYR A 60 -7.85 0.24 7.09
CA TYR A 60 -7.37 -0.16 5.76
C TYR A 60 -7.87 0.78 4.64
N TYR A 61 -9.18 0.91 4.44
CA TYR A 61 -9.72 1.69 3.32
C TYR A 61 -9.49 3.20 3.47
N ASP A 62 -9.69 3.77 4.66
CA ASP A 62 -9.59 5.21 4.89
C ASP A 62 -8.17 5.62 5.32
N GLY A 63 -7.60 4.91 6.30
CA GLY A 63 -6.27 5.23 6.86
C GLY A 63 -5.11 4.96 5.90
N LEU A 64 -5.18 3.90 5.10
CA LEU A 64 -4.16 3.63 4.08
C LEU A 64 -4.64 4.03 2.69
N GLY A 65 -5.72 3.40 2.21
CA GLY A 65 -6.18 3.53 0.84
C GLY A 65 -6.49 4.97 0.43
N LYS A 66 -7.34 5.67 1.19
CA LYS A 66 -7.65 7.08 0.91
C LYS A 66 -6.52 8.03 1.29
N GLY A 67 -5.75 7.73 2.34
CA GLY A 67 -4.58 8.52 2.73
C GLY A 67 -3.54 8.63 1.59
N ILE A 68 -3.16 7.47 1.02
CA ILE A 68 -2.24 7.39 -0.12
C ILE A 68 -2.83 8.09 -1.36
N LYS A 69 -4.11 7.84 -1.68
CA LYS A 69 -4.78 8.50 -2.80
C LYS A 69 -4.79 10.02 -2.64
N ARG A 70 -5.07 10.53 -1.44
CA ARG A 70 -5.08 11.98 -1.16
C ARG A 70 -3.68 12.59 -1.27
N HIS A 71 -2.65 11.90 -0.78
CA HIS A 71 -1.27 12.36 -0.83
C HIS A 71 -0.74 12.53 -2.26
N PHE A 72 -1.01 11.55 -3.11
CA PHE A 72 -0.59 11.58 -4.52
C PHE A 72 -1.63 12.22 -5.45
N ASN A 73 -2.62 12.91 -4.89
CA ASN A 73 -3.68 13.58 -5.65
C ASN A 73 -4.39 12.67 -6.67
N TYR A 74 -4.58 11.41 -6.32
CA TYR A 74 -5.35 10.47 -7.12
C TYR A 74 -6.84 10.89 -7.15
N SER A 75 -7.46 10.73 -8.32
CA SER A 75 -8.88 10.97 -8.55
C SER A 75 -9.43 9.90 -9.48
N SER A 76 -10.75 9.75 -9.57
CA SER A 76 -11.41 8.76 -10.45
C SER A 76 -11.17 9.01 -11.95
N LEU A 77 -10.56 10.14 -12.32
CA LEU A 77 -10.14 10.43 -13.70
C LEU A 77 -8.82 9.74 -14.06
N HIS A 78 -8.05 9.29 -13.07
CA HIS A 78 -6.79 8.58 -13.28
C HIS A 78 -7.02 7.07 -13.42
N ASN A 79 -6.14 6.40 -14.16
CA ASN A 79 -6.15 4.94 -14.25
C ASN A 79 -5.68 4.34 -12.91
N TYR A 80 -6.55 3.58 -12.26
CA TYR A 80 -6.27 2.99 -10.95
C TYR A 80 -5.16 1.93 -11.00
N ASN A 81 -5.12 1.08 -12.02
CA ASN A 81 -4.07 0.08 -12.16
C ASN A 81 -2.69 0.72 -12.34
N ALA A 82 -2.61 1.81 -13.12
CA ALA A 82 -1.37 2.58 -13.26
C ALA A 82 -0.96 3.26 -11.94
N PHE A 83 -1.93 3.71 -11.13
CA PHE A 83 -1.64 4.23 -9.80
C PHE A 83 -1.13 3.13 -8.85
N CYS A 84 -1.71 1.93 -8.91
CA CYS A 84 -1.22 0.77 -8.17
C CYS A 84 0.22 0.43 -8.60
N ASP A 85 0.51 0.38 -9.90
CA ASP A 85 1.87 0.16 -10.41
C ASP A 85 2.88 1.22 -9.92
N PHE A 86 2.46 2.47 -9.85
CA PHE A 86 3.29 3.56 -9.36
C PHE A 86 3.67 3.39 -7.88
N ILE A 87 2.75 2.91 -7.05
CA ILE A 87 2.94 2.83 -5.58
C ILE A 87 3.31 1.43 -5.09
N GLU A 88 3.44 0.46 -6.01
CA GLU A 88 3.72 -0.94 -5.70
C GLU A 88 5.09 -1.10 -5.03
N PHE A 89 5.09 -1.72 -3.85
CA PHE A 89 6.27 -2.27 -3.25
C PHE A 89 6.59 -3.63 -3.90
N LYS A 90 7.49 -3.58 -4.88
CA LYS A 90 7.98 -4.75 -5.61
C LYS A 90 9.42 -5.06 -5.23
N HIS A 91 9.72 -6.33 -4.97
CA HIS A 91 11.08 -6.78 -4.68
C HIS A 91 11.29 -8.23 -5.12
N GLU A 92 12.38 -8.51 -5.84
CA GLU A 92 12.69 -9.86 -6.36
C GLU A 92 12.92 -10.90 -5.25
N ASN A 93 13.52 -10.46 -4.14
CA ASN A 93 13.79 -11.32 -2.98
C ASN A 93 12.64 -11.42 -1.97
N ILE A 94 11.41 -11.07 -2.38
CA ILE A 94 10.21 -11.21 -1.55
C ILE A 94 9.16 -12.00 -2.30
N ILE A 95 8.68 -13.08 -1.69
CA ILE A 95 7.48 -13.80 -2.12
C ILE A 95 6.31 -13.29 -1.24
N PRO A 96 5.40 -12.48 -1.80
CA PRO A 96 4.32 -11.88 -1.03
C PRO A 96 3.16 -12.86 -0.74
N ASN A 97 2.35 -12.52 0.26
CA ASN A 97 1.03 -13.12 0.54
C ASN A 97 0.93 -14.67 0.45
N THR A 98 1.92 -15.43 0.92
CA THR A 98 1.88 -16.90 0.82
C THR A 98 0.76 -17.58 1.62
N SER A 99 0.05 -16.85 2.48
CA SER A 99 -1.22 -17.29 3.08
C SER A 99 -2.28 -17.64 2.03
N MET A 100 -2.23 -17.04 0.83
CA MET A 100 -3.14 -17.35 -0.27
C MET A 100 -3.09 -18.82 -0.71
N TYR A 101 -1.96 -19.51 -0.49
CA TYR A 101 -1.77 -20.92 -0.85
C TYR A 101 -2.15 -21.89 0.27
N THR A 102 -2.57 -21.37 1.42
CA THR A 102 -2.94 -22.17 2.59
C THR A 102 -4.28 -21.69 3.13
N SER A 103 -4.25 -20.81 4.12
CA SER A 103 -5.43 -20.15 4.64
C SER A 103 -5.05 -18.77 5.17
N SER A 104 -6.03 -17.88 5.25
CA SER A 104 -5.93 -16.71 6.12
C SER A 104 -5.62 -17.16 7.55
N SER A 105 -4.89 -16.34 8.30
CA SER A 105 -4.62 -16.53 9.72
C SER A 105 -5.69 -15.90 10.63
N TRP A 106 -6.73 -15.33 10.04
CA TRP A 106 -7.87 -14.66 10.69
C TRP A 106 -9.15 -14.85 9.87
#